data_AF-A0A345WYX8-F1
#
_entry.id   AF-A0A345WYX8-F1
#
_cell.length_a   1.000
_cell.length_b   1.000
_cell.length_c   1.000
_cell.angle_alpha   90.00
_cell.angle_beta   90.00
_cell.angle_gamma   90.00
#
_symmetry.space_group_name_H-M   'P 1'
#
loop_
_entity.id
_entity.type
_entity.pdbx_description
1 polymer ?
#
loop_
_entity_poly.entity_id
_entity_poly.type
_entity_poly.pdbx_seq_one_letter_code
_entity_poly.pdbx_strand_id
1 'polypeptide(L)'
;MAFIFTDSLVFVSQKDTGVLATFVLDKNAGDIDCSRPAMIVHYSKGVPTDWRCPTSIMLMAYSSYPFLPWPEYSHGTSQSLTVVIDTFMENAVNLSQK
;
A
#
# COMPACT_ATOMS: atom_id res chain seq x y z
N MET A 1 -4.80 23.91 1.46
CA MET A 1 -4.07 23.12 0.43
C MET A 1 -2.83 22.43 0.96
N ALA A 2 -1.97 23.08 1.77
CA ALA A 2 -0.76 22.44 2.32
C ALA A 2 -1.04 21.10 3.02
N PHE A 3 -2.13 20.99 3.78
CA PHE A 3 -2.56 19.76 4.45
C PHE A 3 -2.70 18.54 3.54
N ILE A 4 -3.16 18.71 2.30
CA ILE A 4 -3.33 17.61 1.34
C ILE A 4 -1.95 17.07 0.93
N PHE A 5 -1.02 17.97 0.61
CA PHE A 5 0.36 17.60 0.25
C PHE A 5 1.10 16.99 1.44
N THR A 6 0.93 17.56 2.63
CA THR A 6 1.57 17.04 3.84
C THR A 6 1.05 15.65 4.20
N ASP A 7 -0.26 15.43 4.19
CA ASP A 7 -0.84 14.11 4.50
C ASP A 7 -0.33 13.04 3.51
N SER A 8 -0.41 13.32 2.21
CA SER A 8 0.10 12.41 1.20
C SER A 8 1.57 12.13 1.41
N LEU A 9 2.40 13.17 1.54
CA LEU A 9 3.85 13.05 1.62
C LEU A 9 4.27 12.26 2.86
N VAL A 10 3.70 12.59 4.02
CA VAL A 10 3.97 11.89 5.29
C VAL A 10 3.64 10.40 5.19
N PHE A 11 2.60 10.04 4.44
CA PHE A 11 2.29 8.64 4.20
C PHE A 11 3.32 7.98 3.28
N VAL A 12 3.54 8.52 2.07
CA VAL A 12 4.37 7.83 1.05
C VAL A 12 5.87 7.88 1.33
N SER A 13 6.34 8.73 2.24
CA SER A 13 7.77 8.88 2.56
C SER A 13 8.27 7.96 3.67
N GLN A 14 7.42 7.10 4.24
CA GLN A 14 7.84 6.18 5.30
C GLN A 14 8.69 5.04 4.73
N LYS A 15 9.62 4.52 5.54
CA LYS A 15 10.62 3.53 5.09
C LYS A 15 10.01 2.17 4.73
N ASP A 16 8.86 1.87 5.31
CA ASP A 16 8.05 0.66 5.13
C ASP A 16 6.94 0.84 4.09
N THR A 17 6.98 1.95 3.33
CA THR A 17 6.06 2.18 2.22
C THR A 17 6.36 1.25 1.05
N GLY A 18 5.33 0.52 0.63
CA GLY A 18 5.34 -0.31 -0.57
C GLY A 18 4.17 0.01 -1.50
N VAL A 19 4.32 -0.35 -2.78
CA VAL A 19 3.21 -0.39 -3.74
C VAL A 19 2.81 -1.85 -3.94
N LEU A 20 1.57 -2.17 -3.61
CA LEU A 20 0.99 -3.49 -3.79
C LEU A 20 0.04 -3.48 -4.97
N ALA A 21 0.25 -4.39 -5.92
CA ALA A 21 -0.71 -4.59 -6.99
C ALA A 21 -1.88 -5.41 -6.46
N THR A 22 -3.10 -4.89 -6.54
CA THR A 22 -4.26 -5.48 -5.83
C THR A 22 -4.68 -6.85 -6.37
N PHE A 23 -4.27 -7.20 -7.59
CA PHE A 23 -4.51 -8.55 -8.13
C PHE A 23 -3.79 -9.66 -7.35
N VAL A 24 -2.75 -9.32 -6.56
CA VAL A 24 -2.05 -10.29 -5.70
C VAL A 24 -2.83 -10.61 -4.44
N LEU A 25 -3.85 -9.81 -4.12
CA LEU A 25 -4.75 -10.10 -3.02
C LEU A 25 -5.67 -11.24 -3.46
N ASP A 26 -5.68 -12.31 -2.67
CA ASP A 26 -6.71 -13.33 -2.81
C ASP A 26 -8.09 -12.69 -2.50
N LYS A 27 -9.18 -13.29 -2.99
CA LYS A 27 -10.55 -12.86 -2.68
C LYS A 27 -10.86 -12.86 -1.17
N ASN A 28 -9.95 -13.40 -0.36
CA ASN A 28 -10.03 -13.57 1.08
C ASN A 28 -9.38 -12.44 1.91
N ALA A 29 -8.80 -11.39 1.31
CA ALA A 29 -8.43 -10.15 2.03
C ALA A 29 -9.70 -9.34 2.40
N GLY A 30 -10.71 -10.01 2.96
CA GLY A 30 -12.12 -9.62 2.95
C GLY A 30 -12.49 -8.39 3.79
N ASP A 31 -11.52 -7.82 4.52
CA ASP A 31 -11.65 -6.53 5.22
C ASP A 31 -11.14 -5.33 4.39
N ILE A 32 -10.63 -5.57 3.18
CA ILE A 32 -10.14 -4.55 2.27
C ILE A 32 -11.05 -4.43 1.04
N ASP A 33 -11.67 -3.26 0.90
CA ASP A 33 -12.36 -2.86 -0.33
C ASP A 33 -11.47 -1.92 -1.15
N CYS A 34 -10.68 -2.49 -2.06
CA CYS A 34 -9.87 -1.75 -3.02
C CYS A 34 -10.04 -2.31 -4.44
N SER A 35 -10.94 -1.70 -5.20
CA SER A 35 -11.20 -2.03 -6.61
C SER A 35 -10.19 -1.44 -7.61
N ARG A 36 -9.16 -0.74 -7.10
CA ARG A 36 -8.13 -0.08 -7.91
C ARG A 36 -6.96 -1.03 -8.15
N PRO A 37 -6.22 -0.91 -9.27
CA PRO A 37 -5.16 -1.86 -9.62
C PRO A 37 -3.94 -1.81 -8.70
N ALA A 38 -3.77 -0.72 -7.95
CA ALA A 38 -2.64 -0.51 -7.06
C ALA A 38 -3.10 0.11 -5.73
N MET A 39 -2.38 -0.26 -4.67
CA MET A 39 -2.56 0.21 -3.31
C MET A 39 -1.19 0.60 -2.75
N ILE A 40 -1.17 1.61 -1.88
CA ILE A 40 0.03 1.96 -1.11
C ILE A 40 -0.14 1.36 0.29
N VAL A 41 0.88 0.68 0.78
CA VAL A 41 0.86 -0.02 2.06
C VAL A 41 2.05 0.38 2.93
N HIS A 42 1.86 0.40 4.24
CA HIS A 42 2.93 0.40 5.24
C HIS A 42 3.02 -0.99 5.84
N TYR A 43 4.03 -1.74 5.40
CA TYR A 43 4.17 -3.15 5.73
C TYR A 43 5.39 -3.38 6.63
N SER A 44 5.13 -3.98 7.77
CA SER A 44 6.15 -4.54 8.66
C SER A 44 5.71 -5.93 9.09
N LYS A 45 6.64 -6.90 9.06
CA LYS A 45 6.35 -8.32 9.31
C LYS A 45 5.64 -8.49 10.66
N GLY A 46 4.48 -9.14 10.65
CA GLY A 46 3.69 -9.44 11.84
C GLY A 46 2.94 -8.26 12.49
N VAL A 47 2.99 -7.06 11.91
CA VAL A 47 2.23 -5.87 12.38
C VAL A 47 1.04 -5.62 11.44
N PRO A 48 -0.14 -5.20 11.93
CA PRO A 48 -1.25 -4.80 11.07
C PRO A 48 -0.81 -3.79 10.01
N THR A 49 -1.13 -4.07 8.74
CA THR A 49 -0.67 -3.27 7.60
C THR A 49 -1.60 -2.08 7.42
N ASP A 50 -1.06 -0.87 7.46
CA ASP A 50 -1.81 0.32 7.05
C ASP A 50 -1.85 0.39 5.53
N TRP A 51 -3.00 0.76 4.97
CA TRP A 51 -3.19 0.78 3.55
C TRP A 51 -3.99 2.00 3.09
N ARG A 52 -3.68 2.46 1.88
CA ARG A 52 -4.43 3.47 1.13
C ARG A 52 -4.69 2.97 -0.28
N CYS A 53 -5.95 2.98 -0.67
CA CYS A 53 -6.42 2.66 -2.02
C CYS A 53 -6.82 3.96 -2.73
N PRO A 54 -5.90 4.55 -3.52
CA PRO A 54 -6.16 5.84 -4.15
C PRO A 54 -7.05 5.72 -5.39
N THR A 55 -7.95 6.69 -5.56
CA THR A 55 -8.71 6.85 -6.81
C THR A 55 -7.80 7.22 -7.97
N SER A 56 -6.75 8.00 -7.69
CA SER A 56 -5.72 8.38 -8.66
C SER A 56 -4.37 8.57 -7.97
N ILE A 57 -3.30 8.39 -8.73
CA ILE A 57 -1.93 8.65 -8.30
C ILE A 57 -1.34 9.69 -9.25
N MET A 58 -0.75 10.75 -8.70
CA MET A 58 -0.05 11.76 -9.50
C MET A 58 1.46 11.60 -9.33
N LEU A 59 2.19 11.53 -10.45
CA LEU A 59 3.64 11.51 -10.46
C LEU A 59 4.17 12.93 -10.55
N MET A 60 5.03 13.32 -9.61
CA MET A 60 5.56 14.67 -9.49
C MET A 60 6.91 14.77 -10.22
N ALA A 61 7.14 15.85 -10.97
CA ALA A 61 8.38 16.02 -11.74
C ALA A 61 9.66 16.06 -10.89
N TYR A 62 9.56 16.50 -9.63
CA TYR A 62 10.70 16.73 -8.74
C TYR A 62 10.67 15.88 -7.46
N SER A 63 9.85 14.82 -7.41
CA SER A 63 9.78 13.92 -6.25
C SER A 63 9.67 12.47 -6.74
N SER A 64 10.43 11.58 -6.11
CA SER A 64 10.30 10.12 -6.32
C SER A 64 9.08 9.54 -5.62
N TYR A 65 8.43 10.31 -4.74
CA TYR A 65 7.23 9.90 -4.04
C TYR A 65 5.96 10.23 -4.84
N PRO A 66 5.04 9.27 -5.04
CA PRO A 66 3.74 9.53 -5.65
C PRO A 66 2.89 10.44 -4.76
N PHE A 67 2.08 11.29 -5.38
CA PHE A 67 1.07 12.08 -4.67
C PHE A 67 -0.29 11.39 -4.69
N LEU A 68 -0.88 11.27 -3.49
CA LEU A 68 -2.19 10.68 -3.22
C LEU A 68 -3.15 11.81 -2.79
N PRO A 69 -4.03 12.32 -3.66
CA PRO A 69 -4.89 13.44 -3.33
C PRO A 69 -5.91 13.05 -2.26
N TRP A 70 -5.84 13.68 -1.08
CA TRP A 70 -6.93 13.64 -0.09
C TRP A 70 -8.12 14.51 -0.55
N PRO A 71 -9.39 14.11 -0.33
CA PRO A 71 -9.87 12.88 0.33
C PRO A 71 -10.13 11.70 -0.63
N GLU A 72 -9.54 11.70 -1.83
CA GLU A 72 -9.89 10.80 -2.94
C GLU A 72 -9.30 9.38 -2.80
N TYR A 73 -9.18 8.85 -1.58
CA TYR A 73 -8.70 7.49 -1.31
C TYR A 73 -9.43 6.84 -0.14
N SER A 74 -9.67 5.53 -0.21
CA SER A 74 -10.06 4.75 0.96
C SER A 74 -8.81 4.30 1.72
N HIS A 75 -8.94 4.11 3.03
CA HIS A 75 -7.82 3.77 3.89
C HIS A 75 -8.27 2.96 5.10
N GLY A 76 -7.32 2.25 5.70
CA GLY A 76 -7.55 1.49 6.91
C GLY A 76 -6.30 0.75 7.35
N THR A 77 -6.49 -0.10 8.35
CA THR A 77 -5.46 -1.00 8.89
C THR A 77 -6.01 -2.42 8.82
N SER A 78 -5.22 -3.38 8.33
CA SER A 78 -5.67 -4.76 8.16
C SER A 78 -4.63 -5.77 8.63
N GLN A 79 -5.06 -6.67 9.52
CA GLN A 79 -4.25 -7.83 9.93
C GLN A 79 -4.28 -8.93 8.86
N SER A 80 -5.39 -9.07 8.13
CA SER A 80 -5.51 -10.09 7.09
C SER A 80 -4.54 -9.81 5.95
N LEU A 81 -4.38 -8.53 5.59
CA LEU A 81 -3.42 -8.07 4.59
C LEU A 81 -1.99 -8.41 4.98
N THR A 82 -1.62 -8.21 6.24
CA THR A 82 -0.29 -8.60 6.74
C THR A 82 -0.02 -10.08 6.51
N VAL A 83 -0.99 -10.95 6.81
CA VAL A 83 -0.84 -12.41 6.61
C VAL A 83 -0.66 -12.75 5.13
N VAL A 84 -1.39 -12.08 4.23
CA VAL A 84 -1.25 -12.27 2.78
C VAL A 84 0.14 -11.83 2.30
N ILE A 85 0.61 -10.65 2.72
CA ILE A 85 1.93 -10.13 2.33
C ILE A 85 3.04 -11.00 2.92
N ASP A 86 2.95 -11.40 4.20
CA ASP A 86 3.90 -12.31 4.85
C ASP A 86 4.03 -13.61 4.03
N THR A 87 2.89 -14.22 3.69
CA THR A 87 2.84 -15.45 2.89
C THR A 87 3.48 -15.25 1.52
N PHE A 88 3.16 -14.15 0.84
CA PHE A 88 3.71 -13.85 -0.49
C PHE A 88 5.24 -13.66 -0.42
N MET A 89 5.73 -12.92 0.57
CA MET A 89 7.15 -12.66 0.75
C MET A 89 7.94 -13.92 1.11
N GLU A 90 7.39 -14.78 1.96
CA GLU A 90 8.03 -16.07 2.32
C GLU A 90 8.13 -17.01 1.11
N ASN A 91 7.12 -17.04 0.25
CA ASN A 91 7.16 -17.82 -0.98
C ASN A 91 8.09 -17.21 -2.04
N ALA A 92 8.17 -15.88 -2.14
CA ALA A 92 9.05 -15.19 -3.08
C ALA A 92 10.55 -15.39 -2.73
N VAL A 93 10.90 -15.40 -1.45
CA VAL A 93 12.28 -15.66 -0.99
C VAL A 93 12.77 -17.03 -1.46
N ASN A 94 11.89 -18.04 -1.54
CA ASN A 94 12.25 -19.37 -2.01
C ASN A 94 12.55 -19.44 -3.53
N LEU A 95 12.08 -18.47 -4.34
CA LEU A 95 12.32 -18.44 -5.79
C LEU A 95 13.68 -17.81 -6.16
N SER A 96 14.26 -16.99 -5.28
CA SER A 96 15.58 -16.35 -5.49
C SER A 96 16.76 -17.28 -5.16
N GLN A 97 16.49 -18.42 -4.50
CA GLN A 97 17.52 -19.36 -4.03
C GLN A 97 17.75 -20.57 -4.97
N LYS A 98 17.23 -20.54 -6.21
CA LYS A 98 17.38 -21.61 -7.19
C LYS A 98 18.04 -21.12 -8.47
#